data_AF-A0A8B8B935-F1
#
_entry.id   AF-A0A8B8B935-F1
#
_cell.length_a   1.000
_cell.length_b   1.000
_cell.length_c   1.000
_cell.angle_alpha   90.00
_cell.angle_beta   90.00
_cell.angle_gamma   90.00
#
_symmetry.space_group_name_H-M   'P 1'
#
loop_
_entity.id
_entity.type
_entity.pdbx_description
1 polymer ?
#
loop_
_entity_poly.entity_id
_entity_poly.type
_entity_poly.pdbx_seq_one_letter_code
_entity_poly.pdbx_strand_id
1 'polypeptide(L)'
;MSIWLTPELKPLFGGTYFPPDDRYYGRPGFKTVLLTLAEQWKAKKTVIEEQSSVILRTLQEGTSASEASGQSLPDLKACTETLYYQLERSCDQEDGGFAKEPKFPQPVSFNFLIRLYAKCKGSFSDMANSSLEMATFTLLKMAKGGIFDHISKEFHRYSTDAIWHVPHFEKMLYDEAQLLFSYAEAYQITKQEEFAEVVQDIAEYIMRDLLNPAGGFYSAEDADSLPTAESTSKKEGAFCVLTQKQIQEILKEKVKDTLTLAEVFCHYFNIQEKENVDPIKSPFWKKLSRGHKEPTVCDFASAKHCEKPCILCFV
;
A
#
# COMPACT_ATOMS: atom_id res chain seq x y z
N MET A 1 -10.95 11.64 -4.28
CA MET A 1 -10.50 13.04 -4.16
C MET A 1 -11.68 13.96 -4.41
N SER A 2 -11.86 14.98 -3.57
CA SER A 2 -12.85 16.06 -3.77
C SER A 2 -12.12 17.40 -3.85
N ILE A 3 -12.47 18.22 -4.83
CA ILE A 3 -11.94 19.58 -5.01
C ILE A 3 -13.14 20.52 -5.19
N TRP A 4 -13.13 21.64 -4.47
CA TRP A 4 -14.12 22.71 -4.62
C TRP A 4 -13.47 23.88 -5.34
N LEU A 5 -14.20 24.44 -6.29
CA LEU A 5 -13.74 25.52 -7.17
C LEU A 5 -14.68 26.72 -7.07
N THR A 6 -14.16 27.92 -7.37
CA THR A 6 -15.00 29.08 -7.68
C THR A 6 -15.71 28.87 -9.03
N PRO A 7 -16.73 29.69 -9.38
CA PRO A 7 -17.37 29.63 -10.70
C PRO A 7 -16.39 29.80 -11.88
N GLU A 8 -15.27 30.48 -11.65
CA GLU A 8 -14.17 30.68 -12.61
C GLU A 8 -13.12 29.55 -12.57
N LEU A 9 -13.47 28.41 -11.95
CA LEU A 9 -12.65 27.19 -11.86
C LEU A 9 -11.34 27.34 -11.06
N LYS A 10 -11.28 28.30 -10.13
CA LYS A 10 -10.11 28.46 -9.26
C LYS A 10 -10.22 27.57 -8.01
N PRO A 11 -9.17 26.84 -7.61
CA PRO A 11 -9.23 25.94 -6.46
C PRO A 11 -9.38 26.68 -5.14
N LEU A 12 -10.23 26.13 -4.27
CA LEU A 12 -10.55 26.68 -2.95
C LEU A 12 -10.09 25.77 -1.82
N PHE A 13 -10.48 24.52 -1.92
CA PHE A 13 -10.29 23.51 -0.90
C PHE A 13 -10.27 22.15 -1.57
N GLY A 14 -9.54 21.21 -0.99
CA GLY A 14 -9.44 19.87 -1.51
C GLY A 14 -9.09 18.88 -0.42
N GLY A 15 -9.44 17.62 -0.66
CA GLY A 15 -9.09 16.52 0.21
C GLY A 15 -9.26 15.17 -0.48
N THR A 16 -8.62 14.16 0.07
CA THR A 16 -8.64 12.80 -0.47
C THR A 16 -9.94 12.07 -0.09
N TYR A 17 -10.32 12.11 1.19
CA TYR A 17 -11.53 11.52 1.75
C TYR A 17 -12.13 12.37 2.88
N PHE A 18 -13.45 12.49 2.89
CA PHE A 18 -14.23 13.08 3.99
C PHE A 18 -15.29 12.08 4.44
N PRO A 19 -15.44 11.81 5.75
CA PRO A 19 -16.44 10.88 6.23
C PRO A 19 -17.87 11.42 6.02
N PRO A 20 -18.91 10.58 5.97
CA PRO A 20 -20.29 11.04 5.81
C PRO A 20 -20.72 11.96 6.96
N ASP A 21 -20.34 11.59 8.18
CA ASP A 21 -20.61 12.33 9.42
C ASP A 21 -19.32 12.85 10.05
N ASP A 22 -19.43 13.86 10.91
CA ASP A 22 -18.31 14.35 11.73
C ASP A 22 -17.76 13.20 12.60
N ARG A 23 -16.44 12.97 12.52
CA ARG A 23 -15.79 11.87 13.26
C ARG A 23 -14.97 12.38 14.45
N TYR A 24 -14.65 11.47 15.36
CA TYR A 24 -13.72 11.70 16.46
C TYR A 24 -12.37 12.29 15.96
N TYR A 25 -11.73 13.08 16.82
CA TYR A 25 -10.51 13.87 16.54
C TYR A 25 -10.69 15.09 15.62
N GLY A 26 -11.91 15.64 15.54
CA GLY A 26 -12.14 16.96 14.92
C GLY A 26 -12.07 16.97 13.40
N ARG A 27 -12.17 15.81 12.74
CA ARG A 27 -12.27 15.75 11.27
C ARG A 27 -13.72 16.02 10.84
N PRO A 28 -13.99 17.10 10.09
CA PRO A 28 -15.33 17.41 9.64
C PRO A 28 -15.80 16.38 8.61
N GLY A 29 -17.06 16.00 8.72
CA GLY A 29 -17.77 15.21 7.72
C GLY A 29 -18.04 16.02 6.46
N PHE A 30 -18.35 15.32 5.38
CA PHE A 30 -18.57 15.91 4.07
C PHE A 30 -19.68 16.97 4.10
N LYS A 31 -20.76 16.71 4.84
CA LYS A 31 -21.85 17.68 5.04
C LYS A 31 -21.36 18.97 5.71
N THR A 32 -20.56 18.86 6.76
CA THR A 32 -20.02 20.01 7.50
C THR A 32 -19.07 20.83 6.64
N VAL A 33 -18.23 20.17 5.85
CA VAL A 33 -17.37 20.84 4.86
C VAL A 33 -18.21 21.63 3.86
N LEU A 34 -19.25 21.02 3.27
CA LEU A 34 -20.13 21.69 2.29
C LEU A 34 -20.83 22.92 2.86
N LEU A 35 -21.40 22.79 4.07
CA LEU A 35 -22.11 23.89 4.72
C LEU A 35 -21.16 25.04 5.07
N THR A 36 -19.97 24.71 5.58
CA THR A 36 -18.94 25.70 5.91
C THR A 36 -18.49 26.46 4.66
N LEU A 37 -18.20 25.75 3.56
CA LEU A 37 -17.81 26.38 2.30
C LEU A 37 -18.92 27.27 1.74
N ALA A 38 -20.18 26.83 1.79
CA ALA A 38 -21.32 27.61 1.32
C ALA A 38 -21.53 28.89 2.15
N GLU A 39 -21.35 28.82 3.47
CA GLU A 39 -21.43 29.98 4.35
C GLU A 39 -20.29 30.96 4.09
N GLN A 40 -19.04 30.48 4.04
CA GLN A 40 -17.89 31.34 3.77
C GLN A 40 -18.01 32.01 2.39
N TRP A 41 -18.49 31.29 1.36
CA TRP A 41 -18.73 31.87 0.03
C TRP A 41 -19.74 33.02 0.08
N LYS A 42 -20.83 32.88 0.82
CA LYS A 42 -21.83 33.96 0.97
C LYS A 42 -21.30 35.15 1.77
N ALA A 43 -20.59 34.89 2.86
CA ALA A 43 -20.16 35.93 3.79
C ALA A 43 -18.87 36.65 3.37
N LYS A 44 -17.96 35.96 2.69
CA LYS A 44 -16.58 36.42 2.42
C LYS A 44 -16.12 36.12 0.99
N LYS A 45 -17.02 36.28 0.02
CA LYS A 45 -16.76 35.98 -1.40
C LYS A 45 -15.43 36.56 -1.91
N THR A 46 -15.19 37.85 -1.70
CA THR A 46 -13.98 38.53 -2.19
C THR A 46 -12.69 37.94 -1.60
N VAL A 47 -12.68 37.66 -0.28
CA VAL A 47 -11.53 37.05 0.39
C VAL A 47 -11.23 35.67 -0.19
N ILE A 48 -12.29 34.92 -0.47
CA ILE A 48 -12.18 33.59 -1.07
C ILE A 48 -11.61 33.67 -2.49
N GLU A 49 -12.08 34.58 -3.32
CA GLU A 49 -11.58 34.78 -4.69
C GLU A 49 -10.10 35.19 -4.70
N GLU A 50 -9.68 36.02 -3.74
CA GLU A 50 -8.28 36.38 -3.53
C GLU A 50 -7.43 35.16 -3.15
N GLN A 51 -7.86 34.37 -2.15
CA GLN A 51 -7.15 33.15 -1.72
C GLN A 51 -7.03 32.13 -2.87
N SER A 52 -8.11 31.90 -3.61
CA SER A 52 -8.10 31.03 -4.80
C SER A 52 -7.12 31.50 -5.86
N SER A 53 -6.98 32.82 -6.05
CA SER A 53 -6.03 33.39 -7.01
C SER A 53 -4.59 33.19 -6.55
N VAL A 54 -4.33 33.25 -5.24
CA VAL A 54 -3.01 32.91 -4.67
C VAL A 54 -2.69 31.43 -4.90
N ILE A 55 -3.61 30.51 -4.59
CA ILE A 55 -3.41 29.07 -4.82
C ILE A 55 -3.12 28.80 -6.29
N LEU A 56 -3.93 29.37 -7.19
CA LEU A 56 -3.73 29.20 -8.64
C LEU A 56 -2.37 29.73 -9.09
N ARG A 57 -1.96 30.90 -8.59
CA ARG A 57 -0.65 31.47 -8.89
C ARG A 57 0.49 30.58 -8.41
N THR A 58 0.42 30.05 -7.18
CA THR A 58 1.44 29.11 -6.67
C THR A 58 1.52 27.84 -7.52
N LEU A 59 0.37 27.31 -7.96
CA LEU A 59 0.33 26.14 -8.85
C LEU A 59 0.93 26.45 -10.23
N GLN A 60 0.65 27.65 -10.76
CA GLN A 60 1.24 28.13 -12.01
C GLN A 60 2.75 28.31 -11.87
N GLU A 61 3.24 28.97 -10.83
CA GLU A 61 4.68 29.13 -10.58
C GLU A 61 5.39 27.77 -10.43
N GLY A 62 4.73 26.78 -9.82
CA GLY A 62 5.24 25.40 -9.72
C GLY A 62 5.24 24.61 -11.04
N THR A 63 4.43 25.02 -12.03
CA THR A 63 4.34 24.35 -13.35
C THR A 63 5.06 25.13 -14.46
N SER A 64 5.21 26.45 -14.34
CA SER A 64 5.88 27.35 -15.29
C SER A 64 7.40 27.14 -15.37
N ALA A 65 8.01 26.36 -14.48
CA ALA A 65 9.36 25.85 -14.69
C ALA A 65 9.50 25.03 -16.00
N SER A 66 8.39 24.61 -16.60
CA SER A 66 8.31 23.88 -17.88
C SER A 66 8.23 24.78 -19.13
N GLU A 67 8.05 26.10 -19.00
CA GLU A 67 7.89 27.00 -20.17
C GLU A 67 9.21 27.62 -20.67
N ALA A 68 10.36 27.11 -20.21
CA ALA A 68 11.66 27.49 -20.74
C ALA A 68 11.87 26.87 -22.14
N SER A 69 11.15 27.39 -23.14
CA SER A 69 11.38 27.10 -24.55
C SER A 69 12.82 27.46 -24.91
N GLY A 70 13.69 26.45 -25.04
CA GLY A 70 15.09 26.62 -25.42
C GLY A 70 16.14 26.20 -24.38
N GLN A 71 15.76 25.72 -23.19
CA GLN A 71 16.72 25.07 -22.30
C GLN A 71 16.99 23.63 -22.76
N SER A 72 18.27 23.26 -22.84
CA SER A 72 18.67 21.86 -23.03
C SER A 72 18.11 21.01 -21.90
N LEU A 73 17.77 19.74 -22.17
CA LEU A 73 17.41 18.79 -21.12
C LEU A 73 18.46 18.83 -20.00
N PRO A 74 18.04 18.72 -18.72
CA PRO A 74 18.97 18.71 -17.61
C PRO A 74 19.97 17.55 -17.76
N ASP A 75 21.18 17.75 -17.25
CA ASP A 75 22.23 16.75 -17.33
C ASP A 75 21.78 15.43 -16.67
N LEU A 76 21.85 14.33 -17.44
CA LEU A 76 21.33 13.03 -17.02
C LEU A 76 22.04 12.53 -15.75
N LYS A 77 23.35 12.79 -15.61
CA LYS A 77 24.09 12.38 -14.43
C LYS A 77 23.63 13.16 -13.20
N ALA A 78 23.52 14.49 -13.30
CA ALA A 78 22.99 15.32 -12.21
C ALA A 78 21.56 14.91 -11.81
N CYS A 79 20.68 14.61 -12.77
CA CYS A 79 19.34 14.10 -12.48
C CYS A 79 19.37 12.74 -11.76
N THR A 80 20.23 11.83 -12.22
CA THR A 80 20.39 10.49 -11.63
C THR A 80 20.88 10.58 -10.19
N GLU A 81 21.92 11.37 -9.92
CA GLU A 81 22.47 11.57 -8.57
C GLU A 81 21.44 12.24 -7.65
N THR A 82 20.72 13.25 -8.16
CA THR A 82 19.67 13.93 -7.39
C THR A 82 18.56 12.95 -6.97
N LEU A 83 18.08 12.13 -7.91
CA LEU A 83 17.05 11.13 -7.62
C LEU A 83 17.56 10.05 -6.66
N TYR A 84 18.79 9.55 -6.85
CA TYR A 84 19.42 8.61 -5.93
C TYR A 84 19.44 9.15 -4.50
N TYR A 85 19.98 10.36 -4.28
CA TYR A 85 20.07 10.93 -2.93
C TYR A 85 18.71 11.29 -2.33
N GLN A 86 17.68 11.51 -3.14
CA GLN A 86 16.31 11.65 -2.64
C GLN A 86 15.78 10.31 -2.13
N LEU A 87 15.93 9.24 -2.92
CA LEU A 87 15.51 7.89 -2.53
C LEU A 87 16.26 7.41 -1.30
N GLU A 88 17.59 7.55 -1.28
CA GLU A 88 18.45 7.18 -0.13
C GLU A 88 18.00 7.84 1.16
N ARG A 89 17.74 9.15 1.15
CA ARG A 89 17.27 9.89 2.34
C ARG A 89 15.87 9.49 2.79
N SER A 90 15.03 9.03 1.87
CA SER A 90 13.66 8.61 2.17
C SER A 90 13.53 7.12 2.50
N CYS A 91 14.57 6.33 2.23
CA CYS A 91 14.55 4.89 2.40
C CYS A 91 14.40 4.54 3.88
N ASP A 92 13.41 3.73 4.18
CA ASP A 92 13.25 3.12 5.49
C ASP A 92 14.24 1.97 5.63
N GLN A 93 15.21 2.12 6.52
CA GLN A 93 16.27 1.13 6.74
C GLN A 93 15.81 -0.07 7.58
N GLU A 94 14.68 0.05 8.30
CA GLU A 94 14.17 -1.03 9.15
C GLU A 94 13.20 -1.92 8.38
N ASP A 95 12.31 -1.31 7.61
CA ASP A 95 11.21 -2.01 6.94
C ASP A 95 11.14 -1.79 5.42
N GLY A 96 12.04 -1.03 4.83
CA GLY A 96 12.06 -0.79 3.38
C GLY A 96 10.94 0.14 2.90
N GLY A 97 11.05 0.62 1.67
CA GLY A 97 10.16 1.63 1.10
C GLY A 97 10.65 3.06 1.29
N PHE A 98 9.96 4.00 0.65
CA PHE A 98 10.39 5.40 0.52
C PHE A 98 9.39 6.40 1.11
N ALA A 99 8.42 5.90 1.88
CA ALA A 99 7.37 6.70 2.51
C ALA A 99 7.01 6.12 3.87
N LYS A 100 6.34 6.93 4.70
CA LYS A 100 5.71 6.48 5.94
C LYS A 100 4.36 5.80 5.64
N GLU A 101 3.54 5.59 6.66
CA GLU A 101 2.19 5.09 6.52
C GLU A 101 1.20 6.12 5.90
N PRO A 102 0.27 5.70 5.03
CA PRO A 102 0.21 4.38 4.37
C PRO A 102 1.37 4.18 3.39
N LYS A 103 1.98 2.98 3.40
CA LYS A 103 3.08 2.61 2.52
C LYS A 103 2.56 2.01 1.21
N PHE A 104 2.91 2.66 0.10
CA PHE A 104 2.61 2.19 -1.25
C PHE A 104 3.85 1.52 -1.87
N PRO A 105 3.68 0.43 -2.62
CA PRO A 105 4.65 -0.03 -3.59
C PRO A 105 5.05 1.11 -4.54
N GLN A 106 6.35 1.25 -4.83
CA GLN A 106 6.86 2.23 -5.81
C GLN A 106 7.73 1.53 -6.87
N PRO A 107 7.14 0.72 -7.76
CA PRO A 107 7.89 -0.09 -8.75
C PRO A 107 8.91 0.71 -9.55
N VAL A 108 8.52 1.91 -10.02
CA VAL A 108 9.37 2.80 -10.81
C VAL A 108 10.65 3.21 -10.07
N SER A 109 10.58 3.39 -8.75
CA SER A 109 11.73 3.69 -7.89
C SER A 109 12.65 2.47 -7.80
N PHE A 110 12.09 1.26 -7.66
CA PHE A 110 12.86 0.01 -7.65
C PHE A 110 13.57 -0.22 -9.00
N ASN A 111 12.84 -0.05 -10.11
CA ASN A 111 13.41 -0.21 -11.45
C ASN A 111 14.54 0.80 -11.69
N PHE A 112 14.36 2.05 -11.26
CA PHE A 112 15.43 3.06 -11.35
C PHE A 112 16.70 2.60 -10.61
N LEU A 113 16.57 2.17 -9.35
CA LEU A 113 17.71 1.74 -8.53
C LEU A 113 18.40 0.48 -9.08
N ILE A 114 17.63 -0.52 -9.49
CA ILE A 114 18.16 -1.76 -10.08
C ILE A 114 18.90 -1.45 -11.40
N ARG A 115 18.33 -0.57 -12.23
CA ARG A 115 18.96 -0.15 -13.49
C ARG A 115 20.18 0.74 -13.26
N LEU A 116 20.18 1.57 -12.21
CA LEU A 116 21.34 2.35 -11.81
C LEU A 116 22.50 1.41 -11.47
N TYR A 117 22.27 0.40 -10.64
CA TYR A 117 23.26 -0.66 -10.36
C TYR A 117 23.74 -1.34 -11.66
N ALA A 118 22.80 -1.75 -12.52
CA ALA A 118 23.12 -2.44 -13.77
C ALA A 118 23.90 -1.58 -14.78
N LYS A 119 23.72 -0.26 -14.79
CA LYS A 119 24.50 0.67 -15.62
C LYS A 119 25.90 0.92 -15.07
N CYS A 120 26.07 0.85 -13.76
CA CYS A 120 27.35 1.00 -13.08
C CYS A 120 28.17 -0.30 -13.03
N LYS A 121 27.80 -1.34 -13.81
CA LYS A 121 28.41 -2.68 -13.82
C LYS A 121 29.94 -2.62 -13.75
N GLY A 122 30.48 -3.03 -12.60
CA GLY A 122 31.92 -3.14 -12.33
C GLY A 122 32.55 -1.95 -11.62
N SER A 123 31.84 -0.85 -11.38
CA SER A 123 32.39 0.30 -10.66
C SER A 123 32.47 0.09 -9.14
N PHE A 124 31.84 -0.95 -8.58
CA PHE A 124 31.72 -1.24 -7.13
C PHE A 124 31.59 0.02 -6.25
N SER A 125 30.94 1.06 -6.77
CA SER A 125 30.77 2.30 -6.02
C SER A 125 29.71 2.06 -4.96
N ASP A 126 29.89 2.71 -3.81
CA ASP A 126 28.95 2.60 -2.69
C ASP A 126 27.51 2.93 -3.13
N MET A 127 27.36 3.91 -4.02
CA MET A 127 26.08 4.30 -4.63
C MET A 127 25.41 3.15 -5.40
N ALA A 128 26.18 2.41 -6.22
CA ALA A 128 25.60 1.31 -6.99
C ALA A 128 25.13 0.19 -6.05
N ASN A 129 25.98 -0.24 -5.12
CA ASN A 129 25.64 -1.30 -4.16
C ASN A 129 24.46 -0.91 -3.27
N SER A 130 24.47 0.30 -2.72
CA SER A 130 23.35 0.86 -1.94
C SER A 130 22.05 0.92 -2.75
N SER A 131 22.13 1.27 -4.05
CA SER A 131 20.94 1.27 -4.92
C SER A 131 20.31 -0.12 -5.01
N LEU A 132 21.11 -1.15 -5.27
CA LEU A 132 20.61 -2.52 -5.36
C LEU A 132 20.04 -2.97 -4.01
N GLU A 133 20.77 -2.72 -2.93
CA GLU A 133 20.37 -3.08 -1.56
C GLU A 133 19.01 -2.48 -1.18
N MET A 134 18.82 -1.16 -1.37
CA MET A 134 17.55 -0.48 -1.08
C MET A 134 16.37 -1.12 -1.84
N ALA A 135 16.57 -1.41 -3.13
CA ALA A 135 15.52 -2.02 -3.94
C ALA A 135 15.21 -3.46 -3.50
N THR A 136 16.24 -4.30 -3.37
CA THR A 136 16.06 -5.71 -3.00
C THR A 136 15.53 -5.89 -1.58
N PHE A 137 16.00 -5.07 -0.63
CA PHE A 137 15.53 -5.09 0.75
C PHE A 137 14.05 -4.73 0.82
N THR A 138 13.64 -3.67 0.12
CA THR A 138 12.23 -3.26 0.08
C THR A 138 11.34 -4.33 -0.56
N LEU A 139 11.76 -4.89 -1.69
CA LEU A 139 11.01 -5.98 -2.35
C LEU A 139 10.85 -7.18 -1.42
N LEU A 140 11.93 -7.64 -0.76
CA LEU A 140 11.84 -8.77 0.18
C LEU A 140 10.93 -8.47 1.38
N LYS A 141 10.99 -7.25 1.93
CA LYS A 141 10.10 -6.82 3.02
C LYS A 141 8.63 -6.84 2.60
N MET A 142 8.33 -6.38 1.39
CA MET A 142 6.98 -6.43 0.83
C MET A 142 6.51 -7.87 0.60
N ALA A 143 7.33 -8.71 -0.04
CA ALA A 143 6.98 -10.10 -0.33
C ALA A 143 6.76 -10.94 0.94
N LYS A 144 7.47 -10.63 2.04
CA LYS A 144 7.32 -11.31 3.33
C LYS A 144 6.21 -10.69 4.21
N GLY A 145 5.77 -9.48 3.89
CA GLY A 145 4.72 -8.76 4.60
C GLY A 145 3.30 -9.26 4.26
N GLY A 146 2.32 -8.78 5.02
CA GLY A 146 0.89 -9.03 4.77
C GLY A 146 0.30 -8.17 3.63
N ILE A 147 1.09 -7.28 3.02
CA ILE A 147 0.73 -6.66 1.74
C ILE A 147 0.72 -7.69 0.60
N PHE A 148 1.49 -8.78 0.70
CA PHE A 148 1.43 -9.90 -0.23
C PHE A 148 0.48 -10.97 0.33
N ASP A 149 -0.53 -11.35 -0.43
CA ASP A 149 -1.42 -12.46 -0.09
C ASP A 149 -0.71 -13.79 -0.41
N HIS A 150 -0.19 -14.44 0.62
CA HIS A 150 0.53 -15.72 0.50
C HIS A 150 -0.36 -16.91 0.11
N ILE A 151 -1.68 -16.76 0.15
CA ILE A 151 -2.65 -17.79 -0.28
C ILE A 151 -3.04 -17.54 -1.73
N SER A 152 -3.46 -16.31 -2.02
CA SER A 152 -4.01 -15.92 -3.31
C SER A 152 -2.91 -15.61 -4.33
N LYS A 153 -1.69 -15.28 -3.88
CA LYS A 153 -0.45 -15.06 -4.67
C LYS A 153 -0.35 -13.69 -5.35
N GLU A 154 -0.75 -12.62 -4.68
CA GLU A 154 -0.71 -11.26 -5.26
C GLU A 154 -0.44 -10.16 -4.24
N PHE A 155 -0.23 -8.94 -4.72
CA PHE A 155 -0.12 -7.77 -3.85
C PHE A 155 -1.47 -7.06 -3.66
N HIS A 156 -1.74 -6.68 -2.42
CA HIS A 156 -2.70 -5.65 -2.11
C HIS A 156 -2.12 -4.27 -2.47
N ARG A 157 -3.02 -3.33 -2.76
CA ARG A 157 -2.67 -2.00 -3.30
C ARG A 157 -1.65 -1.23 -2.46
N TYR A 158 -1.80 -1.26 -1.14
CA TYR A 158 -0.88 -0.61 -0.21
C TYR A 158 -1.01 -1.18 1.20
N SER A 159 -0.02 -0.92 2.04
CA SER A 159 -0.09 -1.17 3.48
C SER A 159 -0.53 0.07 4.23
N THR A 160 -1.50 -0.08 5.13
CA THR A 160 -1.99 0.97 6.02
C THR A 160 -1.01 1.29 7.15
N ASP A 161 -0.02 0.43 7.38
CA ASP A 161 1.05 0.64 8.35
C ASP A 161 2.42 0.84 7.70
N ALA A 162 3.43 1.05 8.53
CA ALA A 162 4.80 1.29 8.10
C ALA A 162 5.61 0.00 7.91
N ILE A 163 5.08 -1.18 8.22
CA ILE A 163 5.84 -2.43 8.25
C ILE A 163 5.38 -3.45 7.21
N TRP A 164 4.57 -3.02 6.24
CA TRP A 164 3.99 -3.86 5.19
C TRP A 164 3.07 -4.97 5.71
N HIS A 165 2.48 -4.80 6.90
CA HIS A 165 1.71 -5.86 7.57
C HIS A 165 0.22 -5.78 7.28
N VAL A 166 -0.43 -4.64 7.53
CA VAL A 166 -1.88 -4.49 7.32
C VAL A 166 -2.18 -3.89 5.94
N PRO A 167 -2.73 -4.64 4.97
CA PRO A 167 -3.08 -4.17 3.65
C PRO A 167 -4.37 -3.36 3.64
N HIS A 168 -4.51 -2.55 2.59
CA HIS A 168 -5.79 -2.19 2.02
C HIS A 168 -6.12 -3.18 0.90
N PHE A 169 -7.16 -3.99 1.08
CA PHE A 169 -7.36 -5.26 0.37
C PHE A 169 -7.73 -5.17 -1.13
N GLU A 170 -7.80 -3.96 -1.68
CA GLU A 170 -7.97 -3.71 -3.12
C GLU A 170 -6.77 -4.28 -3.88
N LYS A 171 -7.02 -4.86 -5.06
CA LYS A 171 -5.98 -5.40 -5.95
C LYS A 171 -6.12 -4.74 -7.30
N MET A 172 -5.01 -4.31 -7.89
CA MET A 172 -5.03 -3.55 -9.13
C MET A 172 -4.08 -4.18 -10.14
N LEU A 173 -4.55 -4.45 -11.35
CA LEU A 173 -3.75 -5.07 -12.41
C LEU A 173 -2.46 -4.29 -12.68
N TYR A 174 -2.51 -2.96 -12.67
CA TYR A 174 -1.33 -2.14 -12.95
C TYR A 174 -0.30 -2.19 -11.83
N ASP A 175 -0.71 -2.45 -10.59
CA ASP A 175 0.21 -2.62 -9.46
C ASP A 175 0.91 -3.98 -9.59
N GLU A 176 0.15 -5.06 -9.82
CA GLU A 176 0.68 -6.40 -10.08
C GLU A 176 1.65 -6.42 -11.27
N ALA A 177 1.26 -5.85 -12.42
CA ALA A 177 2.08 -5.87 -13.62
C ALA A 177 3.41 -5.11 -13.45
N GLN A 178 3.39 -3.99 -12.73
CA GLN A 178 4.61 -3.24 -12.45
C GLN A 178 5.50 -3.95 -11.42
N LEU A 179 4.91 -4.57 -10.39
CA LEU A 179 5.67 -5.35 -9.42
C LEU A 179 6.29 -6.60 -10.05
N LEU A 180 5.54 -7.34 -10.86
CA LEU A 180 6.07 -8.47 -11.64
C LEU A 180 7.34 -8.06 -12.39
N PHE A 181 7.32 -6.87 -13.02
CA PHE A 181 8.49 -6.35 -13.71
C PHE A 181 9.66 -6.00 -12.77
N SER A 182 9.41 -5.35 -11.62
CA SER A 182 10.44 -5.07 -10.61
C SER A 182 11.06 -6.33 -10.01
N TYR A 183 10.25 -7.33 -9.66
CA TYR A 183 10.73 -8.62 -9.14
C TYR A 183 11.52 -9.40 -10.21
N ALA A 184 11.09 -9.35 -11.48
CA ALA A 184 11.82 -9.97 -12.58
C ALA A 184 13.20 -9.32 -12.79
N GLU A 185 13.30 -7.99 -12.76
CA GLU A 185 14.59 -7.29 -12.84
C GLU A 185 15.48 -7.63 -11.63
N ALA A 186 14.91 -7.71 -10.43
CA ALA A 186 15.63 -8.13 -9.22
C ALA A 186 16.19 -9.56 -9.34
N TYR A 187 15.38 -10.52 -9.80
CA TYR A 187 15.86 -11.89 -10.07
C TYR A 187 16.96 -11.90 -11.14
N GLN A 188 16.80 -11.15 -12.23
CA GLN A 188 17.78 -11.12 -13.32
C GLN A 188 19.16 -10.66 -12.84
N ILE A 189 19.21 -9.69 -11.93
CA ILE A 189 20.45 -9.14 -11.37
C ILE A 189 21.02 -10.00 -10.24
N THR A 190 20.18 -10.43 -9.30
CA THR A 190 20.63 -11.07 -8.05
C THR A 190 20.71 -12.59 -8.13
N LYS A 191 19.90 -13.22 -8.99
CA LYS A 191 19.67 -14.67 -9.05
C LYS A 191 19.16 -15.28 -7.72
N GLN A 192 18.54 -14.48 -6.87
CA GLN A 192 17.85 -14.98 -5.67
C GLN A 192 16.47 -15.51 -6.06
N GLU A 193 16.24 -16.81 -5.85
CA GLU A 193 15.02 -17.50 -6.28
C GLU A 193 13.73 -16.94 -5.63
N GLU A 194 13.81 -16.37 -4.42
CA GLU A 194 12.67 -15.69 -3.76
C GLU A 194 12.01 -14.64 -4.67
N PHE A 195 12.78 -13.94 -5.52
CA PHE A 195 12.21 -12.99 -6.47
C PHE A 195 11.51 -13.66 -7.66
N ALA A 196 12.01 -14.81 -8.12
CA ALA A 196 11.39 -15.56 -9.21
C ALA A 196 10.07 -16.22 -8.77
N GLU A 197 10.02 -16.69 -7.54
CA GLU A 197 8.80 -17.22 -6.91
C GLU A 197 7.69 -16.16 -6.91
N VAL A 198 7.99 -14.94 -6.45
CA VAL A 198 7.02 -13.83 -6.47
C VAL A 198 6.56 -13.48 -7.89
N VAL A 199 7.45 -13.51 -8.89
CA VAL A 199 7.06 -13.31 -10.30
C VAL A 199 6.06 -14.37 -10.77
N GLN A 200 6.32 -15.63 -10.43
CA GLN A 200 5.44 -16.74 -10.79
C GLN A 200 4.09 -16.62 -10.10
N ASP A 201 4.09 -16.25 -8.82
CA ASP A 201 2.89 -16.06 -8.01
C ASP A 201 1.99 -14.96 -8.60
N ILE A 202 2.55 -13.77 -8.88
CA ILE A 202 1.80 -12.67 -9.50
C ILE A 202 1.24 -13.11 -10.86
N ALA A 203 2.03 -13.81 -11.68
CA ALA A 203 1.58 -14.29 -12.98
C ALA A 203 0.43 -15.30 -12.86
N GLU A 204 0.49 -16.18 -11.85
CA GLU A 204 -0.57 -17.14 -11.56
C GLU A 204 -1.86 -16.42 -11.19
N TYR A 205 -1.82 -15.45 -10.27
CA TYR A 205 -2.97 -14.63 -9.90
C TYR A 205 -3.56 -13.88 -11.10
N ILE A 206 -2.74 -13.16 -11.87
CA ILE A 206 -3.21 -12.41 -13.05
C ILE A 206 -3.94 -13.33 -14.02
N MET A 207 -3.40 -14.52 -14.27
CA MET A 207 -3.98 -15.47 -15.21
C MET A 207 -5.22 -16.20 -14.66
N ARG A 208 -5.28 -16.41 -13.34
CA ARG A 208 -6.37 -17.10 -12.67
C ARG A 208 -7.59 -16.20 -12.45
N ASP A 209 -7.38 -14.98 -11.97
CA ASP A 209 -8.45 -14.10 -11.48
C ASP A 209 -8.70 -12.90 -12.39
N LEU A 210 -7.64 -12.33 -12.99
CA LEU A 210 -7.77 -11.10 -13.78
C LEU A 210 -7.93 -11.33 -15.29
N LEU A 211 -7.62 -12.52 -15.81
CA LEU A 211 -7.83 -12.84 -17.22
C LEU A 211 -9.31 -13.07 -17.50
N ASN A 212 -9.87 -12.27 -18.41
CA ASN A 212 -11.23 -12.52 -18.89
C ASN A 212 -11.22 -13.73 -19.85
N PRO A 213 -12.12 -14.72 -19.70
CA PRO A 213 -12.21 -15.87 -20.61
C PRO A 213 -12.41 -15.50 -22.10
N ALA A 214 -12.96 -14.31 -22.38
CA ALA A 214 -13.11 -13.78 -23.75
C ALA A 214 -11.84 -13.07 -24.28
N GLY A 215 -10.79 -12.96 -23.47
CA GLY A 215 -9.57 -12.20 -23.75
C GLY A 215 -9.55 -10.83 -23.06
N GLY A 216 -8.34 -10.28 -22.86
CA GLY A 216 -8.12 -9.06 -22.09
C GLY A 216 -8.12 -9.30 -20.58
N PHE A 217 -7.83 -8.25 -19.81
CA PHE A 217 -7.70 -8.33 -18.36
C PHE A 217 -8.68 -7.38 -17.65
N TYR A 218 -9.23 -7.81 -16.52
CA TYR A 218 -9.91 -6.92 -15.57
C TYR A 218 -8.90 -5.95 -14.96
N SER A 219 -9.34 -4.73 -14.65
CA SER A 219 -8.44 -3.69 -14.14
C SER A 219 -8.14 -3.81 -12.65
N ALA A 220 -9.04 -4.41 -11.87
CA ALA A 220 -8.98 -4.42 -10.40
C ALA A 220 -9.99 -5.39 -9.77
N GLU A 221 -9.75 -5.71 -8.50
CA GLU A 221 -10.71 -6.29 -7.56
C GLU A 221 -11.01 -5.33 -6.41
N ASP A 222 -12.30 -5.20 -6.06
CA ASP A 222 -12.79 -4.35 -4.98
C ASP A 222 -12.36 -4.87 -3.60
N ALA A 223 -11.95 -3.98 -2.71
CA ALA A 223 -11.58 -4.33 -1.34
C ALA A 223 -12.80 -4.79 -0.51
N ASP A 224 -13.99 -4.25 -0.82
CA ASP A 224 -15.21 -4.50 -0.06
C ASP A 224 -15.97 -5.74 -0.56
N SER A 225 -16.09 -6.74 0.30
CA SER A 225 -16.71 -8.04 0.00
C SER A 225 -17.79 -8.42 1.02
N LEU A 226 -18.75 -9.26 0.63
CA LEU A 226 -19.78 -9.77 1.55
C LEU A 226 -19.19 -10.90 2.39
N PRO A 227 -19.18 -10.81 3.75
CA PRO A 227 -18.59 -11.85 4.59
C PRO A 227 -19.26 -13.23 4.45
N THR A 228 -20.56 -13.25 4.17
CA THR A 228 -21.34 -14.47 3.92
C THR A 228 -22.36 -14.22 2.81
N ALA A 229 -22.92 -15.27 2.23
CA ALA A 229 -23.96 -15.18 1.20
C ALA A 229 -25.23 -14.46 1.67
N GLU A 230 -25.50 -14.48 2.98
CA GLU A 230 -26.66 -13.84 3.63
C GLU A 230 -26.38 -12.40 4.07
N SER A 231 -25.12 -11.94 3.98
CA SER A 231 -24.74 -10.60 4.41
C SER A 231 -25.35 -9.54 3.51
N THR A 232 -25.92 -8.48 4.11
CA THR A 232 -26.50 -7.35 3.38
C THR A 232 -25.57 -6.13 3.30
N SER A 233 -24.44 -6.18 4.00
CA SER A 233 -23.44 -5.11 4.00
C SER A 233 -22.04 -5.68 3.76
N LYS A 234 -21.29 -5.04 2.86
CA LYS A 234 -19.90 -5.37 2.60
C LYS A 234 -18.99 -4.99 3.77
N LYS A 235 -17.84 -5.68 3.87
CA LYS A 235 -16.71 -5.35 4.71
C LYS A 235 -15.43 -5.45 3.89
N GLU A 236 -14.48 -4.56 4.18
CA GLU A 236 -13.15 -4.58 3.57
C GLU A 236 -12.43 -5.91 3.91
N GLY A 237 -11.84 -6.56 2.90
CA GLY A 237 -11.01 -7.75 3.07
C GLY A 237 -11.75 -9.03 3.46
N ALA A 238 -13.08 -9.08 3.38
CA ALA A 238 -13.86 -10.21 3.90
C ALA A 238 -13.50 -11.59 3.30
N PHE A 239 -12.98 -11.64 2.08
CA PHE A 239 -12.50 -12.87 1.42
C PHE A 239 -11.02 -13.18 1.68
N CYS A 240 -10.26 -12.21 2.19
CA CYS A 240 -8.82 -12.31 2.40
C CYS A 240 -8.45 -12.61 3.86
N VAL A 241 -9.45 -12.80 4.73
CA VAL A 241 -9.24 -12.98 6.17
C VAL A 241 -9.84 -14.30 6.64
N LEU A 242 -9.08 -15.02 7.46
CA LEU A 242 -9.50 -16.27 8.05
C LEU A 242 -9.47 -16.17 9.57
N THR A 243 -10.41 -16.81 10.23
CA THR A 243 -10.34 -17.08 11.66
C THR A 243 -9.49 -18.32 11.89
N GLN A 244 -8.79 -18.41 13.03
CA GLN A 244 -8.07 -19.63 13.41
C GLN A 244 -9.00 -20.86 13.43
N LYS A 245 -10.27 -20.66 13.84
CA LYS A 245 -11.28 -21.72 13.82
C LYS A 245 -11.56 -22.23 12.41
N GLN A 246 -11.72 -21.34 11.43
CA GLN A 246 -11.88 -21.75 10.02
C GLN A 246 -10.66 -22.54 9.53
N ILE A 247 -9.46 -22.10 9.89
CA ILE A 247 -8.21 -22.81 9.53
C ILE A 247 -8.19 -24.22 10.14
N GLN A 248 -8.52 -24.35 11.42
CA GLN A 248 -8.63 -25.65 12.11
C GLN A 248 -9.71 -26.55 11.50
N GLU A 249 -10.81 -25.96 11.04
CA GLU A 249 -11.90 -26.69 10.40
C GLU A 249 -11.56 -27.18 8.99
N ILE A 250 -10.75 -26.44 8.24
CA ILE A 250 -10.31 -26.78 6.89
C ILE A 250 -9.12 -27.76 6.93
N LEU A 251 -8.10 -27.48 7.75
CA LEU A 251 -6.82 -28.20 7.80
C LEU A 251 -6.77 -29.23 8.94
N LYS A 252 -7.79 -30.10 9.00
CA LYS A 252 -7.96 -31.13 10.05
C LYS A 252 -6.98 -32.30 9.97
N GLU A 253 -6.29 -32.44 8.85
CA GLU A 253 -5.42 -33.58 8.58
C GLU A 253 -4.25 -33.64 9.58
N LYS A 254 -3.91 -34.86 10.02
CA LYS A 254 -2.75 -35.08 10.89
C LYS A 254 -1.49 -35.19 10.05
N VAL A 255 -0.47 -34.42 10.40
CA VAL A 255 0.88 -34.50 9.81
C VAL A 255 1.74 -35.49 10.61
N LYS A 256 1.52 -35.55 11.93
CA LYS A 256 2.10 -36.53 12.86
C LYS A 256 1.06 -36.86 13.95
N ASP A 257 1.28 -37.91 14.75
CA ASP A 257 0.30 -38.42 15.72
C ASP A 257 -0.32 -37.34 16.63
N THR A 258 0.49 -36.31 16.97
CA THR A 258 0.14 -35.18 17.84
C THR A 258 0.05 -33.84 17.13
N LEU A 259 0.23 -33.76 15.82
CA LEU A 259 0.26 -32.49 15.07
C LEU A 259 -0.68 -32.50 13.88
N THR A 260 -1.52 -31.48 13.80
CA THR A 260 -2.42 -31.18 12.70
C THR A 260 -1.77 -30.22 11.70
N LEU A 261 -2.24 -30.26 10.46
CA LEU A 261 -1.81 -29.32 9.42
C LEU A 261 -2.17 -27.88 9.79
N ALA A 262 -3.31 -27.65 10.45
CA ALA A 262 -3.69 -26.36 11.00
C ALA A 262 -2.64 -25.79 11.99
N GLU A 263 -2.09 -26.61 12.87
CA GLU A 263 -1.05 -26.18 13.82
C GLU A 263 0.26 -25.81 13.11
N VAL A 264 0.65 -26.58 12.09
CA VAL A 264 1.81 -26.25 11.25
C VAL A 264 1.58 -24.92 10.51
N PHE A 265 0.41 -24.77 9.89
CA PHE A 265 0.02 -23.56 9.15
C PHE A 265 0.03 -22.32 10.05
N CYS A 266 -0.61 -22.41 11.22
CA CYS A 266 -0.65 -21.31 12.17
C CYS A 266 0.75 -20.96 12.70
N HIS A 267 1.61 -21.94 12.95
CA HIS A 267 3.00 -21.68 13.37
C HIS A 267 3.84 -21.04 12.25
N TYR A 268 3.62 -21.44 11.00
CA TYR A 268 4.36 -20.91 9.85
C TYR A 268 3.99 -19.45 9.58
N PHE A 269 2.70 -19.13 9.54
CA PHE A 269 2.20 -17.77 9.27
C PHE A 269 2.04 -16.89 10.51
N ASN A 270 2.54 -17.34 11.66
CA ASN A 270 2.48 -16.65 12.95
C ASN A 270 1.04 -16.25 13.37
N ILE A 271 0.09 -17.17 13.18
CA ILE A 271 -1.32 -16.94 13.48
C ILE A 271 -1.58 -17.09 14.98
N GLN A 272 -2.02 -16.01 15.61
CA GLN A 272 -2.40 -15.96 17.03
C GLN A 272 -3.90 -16.19 17.22
N GLU A 273 -4.26 -16.71 18.39
CA GLU A 273 -5.65 -16.97 18.78
C GLU A 273 -6.46 -15.69 19.03
N LYS A 274 -5.78 -14.57 19.30
CA LYS A 274 -6.35 -13.23 19.43
C LYS A 274 -5.70 -12.34 18.37
N GLU A 275 -6.52 -11.61 17.60
CA GLU A 275 -6.19 -10.73 16.46
C GLU A 275 -4.69 -10.46 16.20
N ASN A 276 -4.21 -10.80 15.00
CA ASN A 276 -2.81 -10.52 14.57
C ASN A 276 -2.57 -9.06 14.16
N VAL A 277 -3.54 -8.19 14.36
CA VAL A 277 -3.54 -6.82 13.86
C VAL A 277 -3.70 -5.87 15.04
N ASP A 278 -2.87 -4.83 15.09
CA ASP A 278 -3.04 -3.76 16.06
C ASP A 278 -4.49 -3.25 15.96
N PRO A 279 -5.29 -3.33 17.05
CA PRO A 279 -6.67 -2.93 17.02
C PRO A 279 -6.86 -1.49 16.51
N ILE A 280 -5.91 -0.58 16.72
CA ILE A 280 -6.01 0.80 16.20
C ILE A 280 -5.85 0.86 14.67
N LYS A 281 -5.11 -0.10 14.09
CA LYS A 281 -4.80 -0.17 12.65
C LYS A 281 -5.69 -1.14 11.88
N SER A 282 -6.44 -1.99 12.59
CA SER A 282 -7.41 -2.91 11.99
C SER A 282 -8.53 -2.13 11.25
N PRO A 283 -8.77 -2.41 9.96
CA PRO A 283 -9.91 -1.84 9.25
C PRO A 283 -11.25 -2.26 9.90
N PHE A 284 -11.29 -3.38 10.62
CA PHE A 284 -12.45 -3.88 11.34
C PHE A 284 -12.76 -3.09 12.63
N TRP A 285 -11.75 -2.46 13.25
CA TRP A 285 -11.96 -1.71 14.50
C TRP A 285 -12.78 -0.43 14.33
N LYS A 286 -12.84 0.12 13.10
CA LYS A 286 -13.67 1.30 12.80
C LYS A 286 -15.16 1.11 13.15
N LYS A 287 -15.63 -0.11 13.47
CA LYS A 287 -17.01 -0.41 13.93
C LYS A 287 -17.15 -0.89 15.39
N LEU A 288 -16.11 -1.35 16.07
CA LEU A 288 -16.23 -2.00 17.40
C LEU A 288 -16.14 -1.05 18.61
N SER A 289 -15.81 0.24 18.41
CA SER A 289 -15.75 1.24 19.51
C SER A 289 -17.10 1.62 20.12
N ARG A 290 -18.21 1.00 19.71
CA ARG A 290 -19.49 1.11 20.40
C ARG A 290 -19.52 0.18 21.62
N GLY A 291 -18.79 0.56 22.68
CA GLY A 291 -19.30 0.34 24.05
C GLY A 291 -18.60 -0.66 24.97
N HIS A 292 -17.39 -1.17 24.73
CA HIS A 292 -16.72 -2.02 25.73
C HIS A 292 -15.23 -1.71 25.96
N LYS A 293 -14.82 -1.91 27.23
CA LYS A 293 -13.53 -1.56 27.84
C LYS A 293 -12.33 -2.02 27.00
N GLU A 294 -11.32 -1.14 26.94
CA GLU A 294 -10.01 -1.38 26.32
C GLU A 294 -9.38 -2.70 26.80
N PRO A 295 -8.99 -3.60 25.88
CA PRO A 295 -8.11 -4.71 26.21
C PRO A 295 -6.66 -4.21 26.31
N THR A 296 -5.94 -4.71 27.30
CA THR A 296 -4.54 -4.42 27.57
C THR A 296 -3.63 -4.85 26.41
N VAL A 297 -2.73 -3.95 26.04
CA VAL A 297 -1.58 -4.15 25.13
C VAL A 297 -0.71 -5.29 25.66
N CYS A 298 -0.94 -6.52 25.22
CA CYS A 298 -0.06 -7.65 25.47
C CYS A 298 0.35 -8.26 24.12
N ASP A 299 1.67 -8.30 23.90
CA ASP A 299 2.41 -9.13 22.94
C ASP A 299 2.37 -8.81 21.43
N PHE A 300 2.30 -7.53 21.05
CA PHE A 300 2.60 -7.08 19.68
C PHE A 300 4.09 -7.13 19.28
N ALA A 301 4.97 -7.56 20.18
CA ALA A 301 6.41 -7.57 19.96
C ALA A 301 6.90 -8.67 18.99
N SER A 302 6.09 -9.69 18.68
CA SER A 302 6.52 -10.83 17.86
C SER A 302 6.44 -10.61 16.35
N ALA A 303 5.62 -9.65 15.87
CA ALA A 303 5.48 -9.36 14.45
C ALA A 303 6.58 -8.45 13.89
N LYS A 304 7.19 -7.59 14.72
CA LYS A 304 8.23 -6.62 14.29
C LYS A 304 9.54 -7.26 13.82
N HIS A 305 9.78 -8.54 14.12
CA HIS A 305 11.05 -9.22 13.86
C HIS A 305 10.86 -10.61 13.25
N CYS A 306 9.66 -10.93 12.74
CA CYS A 306 9.45 -12.25 12.16
C CYS A 306 9.93 -12.24 10.70
N GLU A 307 10.99 -12.99 10.40
CA GLU A 307 11.43 -13.29 9.03
C GLU A 307 10.44 -14.21 8.27
N LYS A 308 9.36 -14.64 8.94
CA LYS A 308 8.34 -15.53 8.39
C LYS A 308 7.25 -14.74 7.64
N PRO A 309 6.68 -15.32 6.57
CA PRO A 309 5.52 -14.74 5.90
C PRO A 309 4.32 -14.60 6.84
N CYS A 310 3.49 -13.59 6.62
CA CYS A 310 2.34 -13.32 7.48
C CYS A 310 1.02 -13.32 6.70
N ILE A 311 0.03 -14.05 7.22
CA ILE A 311 -1.37 -14.01 6.77
C ILE A 311 -2.21 -13.37 7.87
N LEU A 312 -3.12 -12.48 7.49
CA LEU A 312 -4.00 -11.79 8.42
C LEU A 312 -5.09 -12.72 8.92
N CYS A 313 -5.15 -12.89 10.23
CA CYS A 313 -6.26 -13.53 10.91
C CYS A 313 -6.99 -12.53 11.79
N PHE A 314 -8.32 -12.50 11.63
CA PHE A 314 -9.24 -11.74 12.49
C PHE A 314 -10.12 -12.73 13.25
N VAL A 315 -10.56 -12.33 14.45
CA VAL A 315 -11.47 -13.11 15.31
C VAL A 315 -12.92 -12.71 15.05
#